data_AF-A0A540NHX4-F1
#
_entry.id   AF-A0A540NHX4-F1
#
_cell.length_a   1.000
_cell.length_b   1.000
_cell.length_c   1.000
_cell.angle_alpha   90.00
_cell.angle_beta   90.00
_cell.angle_gamma   90.00
#
_symmetry.space_group_name_H-M   'P 1'
#
loop_
_entity.id
_entity.type
_entity.pdbx_description
1 polymer ?
#
loop_
_entity_poly.entity_id
_entity_poly.type
_entity_poly.pdbx_seq_one_letter_code
_entity_poly.pdbx_strand_id
1 'polypeptide(L)'
;MMRRYWNINLEKMMEAGVHFGHGTRKWNSRMAPYISAKRKGIHIVNPTRTARFLTEACDLVFDAASRGKQFFIVGNKNKAADSVAQAAIKARCHYVNKKWLGGMLTNWYTTETRLHKFKDLRTEQKTRRLNLLLNRDVVVLKR
;
A
#
# COMPACT_ATOMS: atom_id res chain seq x y z
N MET A 1 -8.32 20.76 -22.07
CA MET A 1 -7.62 19.88 -21.10
C MET A 1 -6.31 19.43 -21.74
N MET A 2 -5.16 19.69 -21.12
CA MET A 2 -3.89 19.12 -21.62
C MET A 2 -3.95 17.60 -21.52
N ARG A 3 -3.66 16.92 -22.63
CA ARG A 3 -3.55 15.47 -22.68
C ARG A 3 -2.30 15.06 -21.89
N ARG A 4 -2.49 14.38 -20.76
CA ARG A 4 -1.39 13.87 -19.94
C ARG A 4 -0.99 12.49 -20.45
N TYR A 5 0.29 12.18 -20.36
CA TYR A 5 0.84 10.91 -20.83
C TYR A 5 1.56 10.20 -19.69
N TRP A 6 1.28 8.90 -19.54
CA TRP A 6 1.90 8.03 -18.55
C TRP A 6 2.81 7.01 -19.25
N ASN A 7 3.96 6.70 -18.65
CA ASN A 7 4.88 5.71 -19.20
C ASN A 7 4.39 4.28 -18.93
N ILE A 8 3.40 3.83 -19.71
CA ILE A 8 2.80 2.50 -19.64
C ILE A 8 3.00 1.83 -21.00
N ASN A 9 3.92 0.87 -21.08
CA ASN A 9 4.17 0.05 -22.28
C ASN A 9 3.70 -1.39 -22.04
N LEU A 10 2.93 -1.92 -22.99
CA LEU A 10 2.46 -3.31 -22.97
C LEU A 10 3.62 -4.31 -22.91
N GLU A 11 4.72 -4.05 -23.61
CA GLU A 11 5.92 -4.91 -23.60
C GLU A 11 6.49 -5.04 -22.18
N LYS A 12 6.70 -3.90 -21.51
CA LYS A 12 7.18 -3.87 -20.12
C LYS A 12 6.23 -4.57 -19.15
N MET A 13 4.92 -4.46 -19.37
CA MET A 13 3.93 -5.17 -18.55
C MET A 13 3.99 -6.68 -18.74
N MET A 14 4.28 -7.13 -19.96
CA MET A 14 4.47 -8.54 -20.29
C MET A 14 5.76 -9.09 -19.67
N GLU A 15 6.88 -8.36 -19.81
CA GLU A 15 8.17 -8.69 -19.19
C GLU A 15 8.08 -8.77 -17.67
N ALA A 16 7.38 -7.82 -17.04
CA ALA A 16 7.14 -7.83 -15.59
C ALA A 16 6.15 -8.91 -15.13
N GLY A 17 5.52 -9.64 -16.05
CA GLY A 17 4.61 -10.75 -15.72
C GLY A 17 3.26 -10.32 -15.11
N VAL A 18 2.80 -9.09 -15.37
CA VAL A 18 1.56 -8.53 -14.77
C VAL A 18 0.30 -9.30 -15.19
N HIS A 19 0.36 -9.99 -16.33
CA HIS A 19 -0.76 -10.74 -16.89
C HIS A 19 -1.04 -12.07 -16.16
N PHE A 20 -0.13 -12.55 -15.31
CA PHE A 20 -0.33 -13.80 -14.58
C PHE A 20 -1.28 -13.63 -13.39
N GLY A 21 -2.41 -14.32 -13.44
CA GLY A 21 -3.38 -14.41 -12.34
C GLY A 21 -3.15 -15.62 -11.43
N HIS A 22 -4.18 -15.96 -10.66
CA HIS A 22 -4.18 -17.16 -9.82
C HIS A 22 -4.62 -18.41 -10.60
N GLY A 23 -4.42 -19.58 -10.00
CA GLY A 23 -4.93 -20.84 -10.53
C GLY A 23 -6.47 -20.86 -10.59
N THR A 24 -7.03 -21.61 -11.53
CA THR A 24 -8.48 -21.53 -11.85
C THR A 24 -9.44 -22.03 -10.76
N ARG A 25 -8.91 -22.65 -9.70
CA ARG A 25 -9.72 -23.01 -8.52
C ARG A 25 -9.87 -21.84 -7.54
N LYS A 26 -8.98 -20.85 -7.60
CA LYS A 26 -8.94 -19.68 -6.70
C LYS A 26 -9.25 -18.41 -7.49
N TRP A 27 -10.42 -18.36 -8.12
CA TRP A 27 -10.87 -17.20 -8.90
C TRP A 27 -12.26 -16.73 -8.44
N ASN A 28 -12.59 -15.48 -8.75
CA ASN A 28 -13.91 -14.90 -8.49
C ASN A 28 -14.62 -14.71 -9.83
N SER A 29 -15.85 -15.21 -9.98
CA SER A 29 -16.63 -15.14 -11.23
C SER A 29 -16.84 -13.72 -11.74
N ARG A 30 -16.87 -12.72 -10.83
CA ARG A 30 -16.95 -11.30 -11.19
C ARG A 30 -15.72 -10.80 -11.97
N MET A 31 -14.62 -11.53 -11.94
CA MET A 31 -13.41 -11.22 -12.71
C MET A 31 -13.47 -11.68 -14.17
N ALA A 32 -14.51 -12.44 -14.57
CA ALA A 32 -14.64 -12.95 -15.94
C ALA A 32 -14.43 -11.89 -17.04
N PRO A 33 -14.97 -10.65 -16.92
CA PRO A 33 -14.73 -9.62 -17.93
C PRO A 33 -13.26 -9.19 -18.07
N TYR A 34 -12.43 -9.37 -17.03
CA TYR A 34 -11.03 -8.93 -17.02
C TYR A 34 -10.04 -10.05 -17.37
N ILE A 35 -10.52 -11.30 -17.45
CA ILE A 35 -9.71 -12.46 -17.81
C ILE A 35 -9.75 -12.62 -19.33
N SER A 36 -8.58 -12.74 -19.94
CA SER A 36 -8.44 -12.93 -21.39
C SER A 36 -8.41 -14.40 -21.79
N ALA A 37 -7.70 -15.23 -21.03
CA ALA A 37 -7.50 -16.64 -21.35
C ALA A 37 -7.16 -17.45 -20.10
N LYS A 38 -7.12 -18.78 -20.26
CA LYS A 38 -6.60 -19.74 -19.29
C LYS A 38 -5.51 -20.56 -19.96
N ARG A 39 -4.33 -20.69 -19.34
CA ARG A 39 -3.24 -21.57 -19.82
C ARG A 39 -2.67 -22.36 -18.66
N LYS A 40 -2.48 -23.68 -18.85
CA LYS A 40 -1.90 -24.58 -17.83
C LYS A 40 -2.53 -24.44 -16.42
N GLY A 41 -3.84 -24.21 -16.36
CA GLY A 41 -4.56 -24.05 -15.10
C GLY A 41 -4.43 -22.68 -14.41
N ILE A 42 -3.80 -21.69 -15.04
CA ILE A 42 -3.65 -20.30 -14.54
C ILE A 42 -4.50 -19.35 -15.39
N HIS A 43 -5.18 -18.40 -14.75
CA HIS A 43 -5.88 -17.32 -15.45
C HIS A 43 -4.90 -16.26 -15.95
N ILE A 44 -5.12 -15.78 -17.18
CA ILE A 44 -4.38 -14.68 -17.77
C ILE A 44 -5.27 -13.44 -17.78
N VAL A 45 -4.87 -12.41 -17.03
CA VAL A 45 -5.54 -11.11 -16.99
C VAL A 45 -5.25 -10.34 -18.26
N ASN A 46 -6.24 -9.62 -18.81
CA ASN A 46 -6.09 -8.84 -20.03
C ASN A 46 -5.18 -7.61 -19.78
N PRO A 47 -3.95 -7.58 -20.32
CA PRO A 47 -3.00 -6.49 -20.06
C PRO A 47 -3.42 -5.16 -20.73
N THR A 48 -4.13 -5.20 -21.87
CA THR A 48 -4.67 -4.00 -22.52
C THR A 48 -5.70 -3.30 -21.65
N ARG A 49 -6.59 -4.07 -21.00
CA ARG A 49 -7.53 -3.51 -20.02
C ARG A 49 -6.80 -2.95 -18.80
N THR A 50 -5.80 -3.66 -18.29
CA THR A 50 -4.97 -3.18 -17.19
C THR A 50 -4.28 -1.85 -17.53
N ALA A 51 -3.71 -1.71 -18.73
CA ALA A 51 -3.05 -0.47 -19.17
C ALA A 51 -4.02 0.71 -19.21
N ARG A 52 -5.24 0.49 -19.71
CA ARG A 52 -6.30 1.52 -19.71
C ARG A 52 -6.66 1.95 -18.29
N PHE A 53 -7.00 1.01 -17.41
CA PHE A 53 -7.39 1.35 -16.03
C PHE A 53 -6.25 1.97 -15.24
N LEU A 54 -5.01 1.55 -15.49
CA LEU A 54 -3.84 2.14 -14.87
C LEU A 54 -3.66 3.61 -15.29
N THR A 55 -3.90 3.93 -16.57
CA THR A 55 -3.88 5.30 -17.08
C THR A 55 -4.94 6.15 -16.37
N GLU A 56 -6.19 5.68 -16.33
CA GLU A 56 -7.31 6.37 -15.67
C GLU A 56 -7.03 6.56 -14.16
N ALA A 57 -6.46 5.56 -13.49
CA ALA A 57 -6.07 5.66 -12.08
C ALA A 57 -4.96 6.69 -11.86
N CYS A 58 -3.94 6.74 -12.73
CA CYS A 58 -2.88 7.73 -12.66
C CYS A 58 -3.41 9.15 -12.85
N ASP A 59 -4.38 9.36 -13.76
CA ASP A 59 -5.02 10.66 -13.95
C ASP A 59 -5.75 11.13 -12.68
N LEU A 60 -6.53 10.25 -12.05
CA LEU A 60 -7.24 10.56 -10.80
C LEU A 60 -6.28 10.84 -9.64
N VAL A 61 -5.21 10.05 -9.52
CA VAL A 61 -4.18 10.24 -8.50
C VAL A 61 -3.46 11.56 -8.71
N PHE A 62 -3.13 11.92 -9.96
CA PHE A 62 -2.50 13.19 -10.27
C PHE A 62 -3.41 14.37 -9.91
N ASP A 63 -4.68 14.31 -10.29
CA ASP A 63 -5.64 15.36 -9.94
C ASP A 63 -5.83 15.50 -8.44
N ALA A 64 -5.92 14.38 -7.70
CA ALA A 64 -6.00 14.40 -6.24
C ALA A 64 -4.73 15.02 -5.61
N ALA A 65 -3.55 14.67 -6.13
CA ALA A 65 -2.27 15.20 -5.65
C ALA A 65 -2.13 16.70 -5.93
N SER A 66 -2.54 17.14 -7.13
CA SER A 66 -2.52 18.57 -7.50
C SER A 66 -3.41 19.43 -6.60
N ARG A 67 -4.43 18.83 -6.00
CA ARG A 67 -5.33 19.47 -5.01
C ARG A 67 -4.83 19.34 -3.57
N GLY A 68 -3.62 18.83 -3.35
CA GLY A 68 -3.02 18.68 -2.02
C GLY A 68 -3.64 17.57 -1.14
N LYS A 69 -4.37 16.63 -1.73
CA LYS A 69 -4.94 15.50 -0.98
C LYS A 69 -3.84 14.56 -0.49
N GLN A 70 -4.09 13.92 0.65
CA GLN A 70 -3.18 12.94 1.25
C GLN A 70 -3.41 11.55 0.68
N PHE A 71 -2.32 10.76 0.57
CA PHE A 71 -2.36 9.40 0.06
C PHE A 71 -1.91 8.40 1.11
N PHE A 72 -2.52 7.23 1.06
CA PHE A 72 -2.25 6.12 1.95
C PHE A 72 -2.09 4.83 1.17
N ILE A 73 -0.91 4.21 1.26
CA ILE A 73 -0.57 2.99 0.51
C ILE A 73 -0.52 1.80 1.47
N VAL A 74 -1.21 0.72 1.11
CA VAL A 74 -1.35 -0.46 1.98
C VAL A 74 -0.85 -1.70 1.28
N GLY A 75 0.03 -2.46 1.96
CA GLY A 75 0.44 -3.78 1.50
C GLY A 75 1.14 -4.56 2.61
N ASN A 76 0.42 -5.52 3.19
CA ASN A 76 0.86 -6.32 4.34
C ASN A 76 1.47 -7.68 3.96
N LYS A 77 1.49 -8.04 2.68
CA LYS A 77 2.08 -9.30 2.20
C LYS A 77 3.60 -9.19 2.25
N ASN A 78 4.28 -10.22 2.73
CA ASN A 78 5.76 -10.24 2.82
C ASN A 78 6.45 -9.84 1.51
N LYS A 79 5.93 -10.29 0.35
CA LYS A 79 6.49 -9.94 -0.97
C LYS A 79 6.26 -8.49 -1.40
N ALA A 80 5.32 -7.78 -0.78
CA ALA A 80 4.92 -6.42 -1.14
C ALA A 80 5.26 -5.37 -0.07
N ALA A 81 5.51 -5.80 1.17
CA ALA A 81 5.70 -4.92 2.32
C ALA A 81 6.86 -3.92 2.12
N ASP A 82 8.01 -4.42 1.65
CA ASP A 82 9.19 -3.57 1.45
C ASP A 82 8.99 -2.63 0.25
N SER A 83 8.40 -3.13 -0.84
CA SER A 83 8.10 -2.33 -2.03
C SER A 83 7.10 -1.21 -1.72
N VAL A 84 6.08 -1.47 -0.89
CA VAL A 84 5.11 -0.45 -0.45
C VAL A 84 5.78 0.62 0.40
N ALA A 85 6.63 0.23 1.35
CA ALA A 85 7.35 1.19 2.19
C ALA A 85 8.28 2.08 1.34
N GLN A 86 9.07 1.48 0.44
CA GLN A 86 9.96 2.21 -0.46
C GLN A 86 9.20 3.17 -1.38
N ALA A 87 8.09 2.72 -1.98
CA ALA A 87 7.26 3.54 -2.86
C ALA A 87 6.65 4.73 -2.11
N ALA A 88 6.12 4.50 -0.91
CA ALA A 88 5.52 5.55 -0.10
C ALA A 88 6.54 6.58 0.39
N ILE A 89 7.74 6.15 0.81
CA ILE A 89 8.83 7.05 1.20
C ILE A 89 9.26 7.91 0.01
N LYS A 90 9.46 7.30 -1.17
CA LYS A 90 9.83 8.02 -2.40
C LYS A 90 8.75 9.04 -2.81
N ALA A 91 7.49 8.68 -2.67
CA ALA A 91 6.35 9.54 -2.97
C ALA A 91 5.97 10.50 -1.83
N ARG A 92 6.66 10.46 -0.67
CA ARG A 92 6.33 11.23 0.55
C ARG A 92 4.88 11.07 1.01
N CYS A 93 4.36 9.84 0.92
CA CYS A 93 3.00 9.47 1.30
C CYS A 93 2.98 8.59 2.55
N HIS A 94 1.80 8.44 3.18
CA HIS A 94 1.62 7.54 4.31
C HIS A 94 1.49 6.08 3.86
N TYR A 95 1.88 5.12 4.70
CA TYR A 95 1.75 3.70 4.36
C TYR A 95 1.54 2.77 5.55
N VAL A 96 1.05 1.56 5.26
CA VAL A 96 1.04 0.41 6.16
C VAL A 96 1.62 -0.79 5.43
N ASN A 97 2.80 -1.25 5.88
CA ASN A 97 3.47 -2.43 5.35
C ASN A 97 3.54 -3.62 6.33
N LYS A 98 3.11 -3.42 7.57
CA LYS A 98 3.02 -4.46 8.60
C LYS A 98 1.55 -4.87 8.77
N LYS A 99 1.15 -5.21 10.00
CA LYS A 99 -0.22 -5.56 10.33
C LYS A 99 -1.14 -4.35 10.17
N TRP A 100 -2.18 -4.51 9.36
CA TRP A 100 -3.31 -3.58 9.32
C TRP A 100 -4.20 -3.82 10.54
N LEU A 101 -4.36 -2.81 11.39
CA LEU A 101 -5.24 -2.90 12.55
C LEU A 101 -6.67 -2.55 12.12
N GLY A 102 -7.64 -3.40 12.49
CA GLY A 102 -9.05 -3.09 12.30
C GLY A 102 -9.40 -1.78 13.03
N GLY A 103 -10.15 -0.90 12.37
CA GLY A 103 -10.55 0.38 12.96
C GLY A 103 -9.61 1.56 12.70
N MET A 104 -8.47 1.39 12.01
CA MET A 104 -7.52 2.50 11.77
C MET A 104 -8.14 3.70 11.03
N LEU A 105 -9.08 3.45 10.11
CA LEU A 105 -9.77 4.50 9.37
C LEU A 105 -11.16 4.81 9.95
N THR A 106 -11.86 3.80 10.45
CA THR A 106 -13.26 3.94 10.89
C THR A 106 -13.41 4.39 12.34
N ASN A 107 -12.47 4.01 13.21
CA ASN A 107 -12.39 4.47 14.61
C ASN A 107 -11.15 5.36 14.77
N TRP A 108 -11.24 6.55 14.17
CA TRP A 108 -10.15 7.52 14.18
C TRP A 108 -9.83 7.99 15.60
N TYR A 109 -10.83 8.26 16.44
CA TYR A 109 -10.64 8.70 17.82
C TYR A 109 -9.70 7.80 18.61
N THR A 110 -9.91 6.48 18.57
CA THR A 110 -9.03 5.53 19.27
C THR A 110 -7.64 5.47 18.65
N THR A 111 -7.56 5.60 17.32
CA THR A 111 -6.29 5.59 16.59
C THR A 111 -5.45 6.83 16.93
N GLU A 112 -6.07 8.00 16.99
CA GLU A 112 -5.48 9.27 17.36
C GLU A 112 -4.91 9.23 18.79
N THR A 113 -5.68 8.74 19.77
CA THR A 113 -5.20 8.58 21.15
C THR A 113 -3.95 7.69 21.23
N ARG A 114 -3.89 6.63 20.42
CA ARG A 114 -2.69 5.77 20.33
C ARG A 114 -1.51 6.48 19.68
N LEU A 115 -1.75 7.32 18.67
CA LEU A 115 -0.71 8.13 18.03
C LEU A 115 -0.15 9.19 19.00
N HIS A 116 -1.00 9.82 19.82
CA HIS A 116 -0.56 10.72 20.88
C HIS A 116 0.37 10.00 21.87
N LYS A 117 -0.07 8.87 22.41
CA LYS A 117 0.76 8.05 23.30
C LYS A 117 2.09 7.64 22.66
N PHE A 118 2.08 7.30 21.37
CA PHE A 118 3.31 6.99 20.62
C PHE A 118 4.25 8.20 20.52
N LYS A 119 3.71 9.40 20.28
CA LYS A 119 4.50 10.64 20.22
C LYS A 119 5.14 10.96 21.58
N ASP A 120 4.42 10.75 22.67
CA ASP A 120 4.91 10.95 24.03
C ASP A 120 6.07 10.00 24.35
N LEU A 121 5.88 8.70 24.08
CA LEU A 121 6.92 7.67 24.24
C LEU A 121 8.18 7.98 23.42
N ARG A 122 8.01 8.44 22.18
CA ARG A 122 9.13 8.83 21.32
C ARG A 122 9.88 10.07 21.85
N THR A 123 9.19 10.95 22.56
CA THR A 123 9.77 12.14 23.19
C THR A 123 10.56 11.74 24.44
N GLU A 124 9.99 10.90 25.31
CA GLU A 124 10.66 10.36 26.49
C GLU A 124 11.94 9.58 26.14
N GLN A 125 11.91 8.81 25.06
CA GLN A 125 13.07 8.09 24.54
C GLN A 125 14.20 9.03 24.12
N LYS A 126 13.88 10.15 23.47
CA LYS A 126 14.87 11.15 23.04
C LYS A 126 15.48 11.89 24.23
N THR A 127 14.68 12.22 25.24
CA THR A 127 15.10 12.96 26.44
C THR A 127 15.88 12.08 27.44
N ARG A 128 16.18 10.81 27.11
CA ARG A 128 16.85 9.82 27.97
C ARG A 128 16.17 9.59 29.33
N ARG A 129 14.90 10.00 29.52
CA ARG A 129 14.13 9.77 30.75
C ARG A 129 13.93 8.29 31.06
N LEU A 130 13.94 7.45 30.02
CA LEU A 130 13.87 5.99 30.17
C LEU A 130 15.02 5.40 31.00
N ASN A 131 16.18 6.07 31.09
CA ASN A 131 17.31 5.58 31.88
C ASN A 131 17.09 5.72 33.40
N LEU A 132 16.07 6.46 33.82
CA LEU A 132 15.69 6.64 35.22
C LEU A 132 14.70 5.57 35.70
N LEU A 133 14.17 4.76 34.79
CA LEU A 133 13.21 3.70 35.09
C LEU A 133 13.92 2.39 35.39
N LEU A 134 13.23 1.51 36.12
CA LEU A 134 13.72 0.16 36.35
C LEU A 134 13.86 -0.59 35.02
N ASN A 135 14.89 -1.43 34.90
CA ASN A 135 15.15 -2.23 33.68
C ASN A 135 13.93 -3.00 33.17
N ARG A 136 13.04 -3.43 34.08
CA ARG A 136 11.78 -4.13 33.75
C ARG A 136 10.84 -3.24 32.94
N ASP A 137 10.64 -2.01 33.38
CA ASP A 137 9.73 -1.04 32.77
C ASP A 137 10.29 -0.54 31.43
N VAL A 138 11.62 -0.38 31.35
CA VAL A 138 12.32 -0.04 30.11
C VAL A 138 12.08 -1.10 29.02
N VAL A 139 12.09 -2.39 29.38
CA VAL A 139 11.83 -3.47 28.42
C VAL A 139 10.39 -3.44 27.90
N VAL A 140 9.41 -3.15 28.76
CA VAL A 140 8.01 -3.03 28.35
C VAL A 140 7.80 -1.85 27.40
N LEU A 141 8.45 -0.72 27.66
CA LEU A 141 8.34 0.49 26.83
C LEU A 141 9.06 0.39 25.48
N LYS A 142 10.05 -0.52 25.35
CA LYS A 142 10.78 -0.78 24.10
C LYS A 142 10.14 -1.84 23.20
N ARG A 143 9.17 -2.61 23.71
CA ARG A 143 8.42 -3.62 22.94
C ARG A 143 7.35 -2.97 22.08
#